data_AF-A0A7S2DUJ3-F1
#
_entry.id   AF-A0A7S2DUJ3-F1
#
_cell.length_a   1.000
_cell.length_b   1.000
_cell.length_c   1.000
_cell.angle_alpha   90.00
_cell.angle_beta   90.00
_cell.angle_gamma   90.00
#
_symmetry.space_group_name_H-M   'P 1'
#
loop_
_entity.id
_entity.type
_entity.pdbx_description
1 polymer ?
#
loop_
_entity_poly.entity_id
_entity_poly.type
_entity_poly.pdbx_seq_one_letter_code
_entity_poly.pdbx_strand_id
1 'polypeptide(L)'
;WIGSSAMLTSLVLSEAASSSLVPSRPFRVNAGPVHSYVVMGDGQRTKYLCELEAGDEVAIYNSKTGDSRSVAVGRLKVEIRPCFVVGLETNDGISAQVILQQAETVRLGGKDGSFVRVTELSGQEMKTPVLLRLAALGTHIGQAYTGKVVER
;
A
#
# COMPACT_ATOMS: atom_id res chain seq x y z
N TRP A 1 -1.91 -1.23 -3.61
CA TRP A 1 -2.30 -1.75 -2.30
C TRP A 1 -1.09 -2.35 -1.62
N ILE A 2 -0.72 -1.88 -0.42
CA ILE A 2 0.47 -2.31 0.32
C ILE A 2 0.11 -2.61 1.77
N GLY A 3 0.62 -3.70 2.34
CA GLY A 3 0.38 -4.07 3.74
C GLY A 3 1.49 -4.94 4.32
N SER A 4 1.60 -5.00 5.64
CA SER A 4 2.45 -6.01 6.30
C SER A 4 1.79 -7.38 6.34
N SER A 5 0.48 -7.44 6.05
CA SER A 5 -0.29 -8.67 5.85
C SER A 5 -0.90 -8.69 4.45
N ALA A 6 -1.00 -9.87 3.86
CA ALA A 6 -1.71 -10.04 2.59
C ALA A 6 -3.24 -9.90 2.74
N MET A 7 -3.76 -10.15 3.94
CA MET A 7 -5.19 -10.06 4.24
C MET A 7 -5.67 -8.62 4.32
N LEU A 8 -4.85 -7.70 4.81
CA LEU A 8 -5.26 -6.31 4.98
C LEU A 8 -4.17 -5.38 4.46
N THR A 9 -4.48 -4.73 3.35
CA THR A 9 -3.57 -3.80 2.66
C THR A 9 -4.18 -2.41 2.58
N SER A 10 -3.33 -1.39 2.60
CA SER A 10 -3.70 0.01 2.51
C SER A 10 -3.47 0.58 1.10
N LEU A 11 -4.20 1.63 0.75
CA LEU A 11 -3.99 2.34 -0.51
C LEU A 11 -2.85 3.37 -0.37
N VAL A 12 -1.65 3.02 -0.84
CA VAL A 12 -0.54 3.99 -0.94
C VAL A 12 -0.62 4.73 -2.28
N LEU A 13 -0.70 6.05 -2.23
CA LEU A 13 -0.87 6.88 -3.42
C LEU A 13 0.45 7.15 -4.14
N SER A 14 0.35 7.31 -5.47
CA SER A 14 1.45 7.80 -6.30
C SER A 14 1.87 9.21 -5.92
N GLU A 15 3.16 9.53 -6.00
CA GLU A 15 3.70 10.88 -5.81
C GLU A 15 3.44 11.81 -7.01
N ALA A 16 2.73 11.35 -8.04
CA ALA A 16 2.43 12.13 -9.24
C ALA A 16 1.51 13.33 -8.99
N ALA A 17 0.75 13.34 -7.90
CA ALA A 17 -0.08 14.49 -7.56
C ALA A 17 0.78 15.73 -7.26
N SER A 18 0.33 16.91 -7.69
CA SER A 18 1.02 18.17 -7.45
C SER A 18 1.24 18.43 -5.95
N SER A 19 2.46 18.83 -5.59
CA SER A 19 2.85 19.25 -4.25
C SER A 19 3.55 20.60 -4.33
N SER A 20 3.41 21.44 -3.31
CA SER A 20 4.16 22.69 -3.18
C SER A 20 5.61 22.47 -2.72
N LEU A 21 5.93 21.28 -2.20
CA LEU A 21 7.22 20.96 -1.59
C LEU A 21 8.20 20.31 -2.57
N VAL A 22 7.69 19.57 -3.55
CA VAL A 22 8.49 18.85 -4.54
C VAL A 22 7.81 18.87 -5.91
N PRO A 23 8.56 18.94 -7.02
CA PRO A 23 8.00 18.80 -8.36
C PRO A 23 7.28 17.46 -8.51
N SER A 24 6.17 17.45 -9.24
CA SER A 24 5.49 16.20 -9.61
C SER A 24 6.43 15.35 -10.46
N ARG A 25 6.38 14.05 -10.23
CA ARG A 25 7.14 13.06 -11.01
C ARG A 25 6.18 12.21 -11.83
N PRO A 26 6.68 11.53 -12.88
CA PRO A 26 5.94 10.44 -13.51
C PRO A 26 5.47 9.43 -12.45
N PHE A 27 4.43 8.66 -12.77
CA PHE A 27 3.79 7.74 -11.83
C PHE A 27 4.81 6.88 -11.06
N ARG A 28 4.97 7.16 -9.76
CA ARG A 28 5.88 6.47 -8.84
C ARG A 28 5.20 6.34 -7.49
N VAL A 29 5.38 5.20 -6.85
CA VAL A 29 4.90 4.94 -5.50
C VAL A 29 6.11 4.69 -4.61
N ASN A 30 6.27 5.49 -3.55
CA ASN A 30 7.22 5.17 -2.49
C ASN A 30 6.49 4.24 -1.53
N ALA A 31 6.97 3.00 -1.42
CA ALA A 31 6.34 1.95 -0.64
C ALA A 31 7.01 1.81 0.73
N GLY A 32 6.98 0.59 1.27
CA GLY A 32 7.55 0.21 2.54
C GLY A 32 8.80 -0.66 2.42
N PRO A 33 9.12 -1.44 3.46
CA PRO A 33 10.22 -2.38 3.45
C PRO A 33 9.96 -3.54 2.47
N VAL A 34 11.04 -4.20 2.06
CA VAL A 34 11.02 -5.23 1.02
C VAL A 34 10.11 -6.43 1.30
N HIS A 35 9.77 -6.70 2.56
CA HIS A 35 8.88 -7.79 2.97
C HIS A 35 7.40 -7.40 2.98
N SER A 36 7.02 -6.15 2.65
CA SER A 36 5.62 -5.78 2.55
C SER A 36 4.96 -6.48 1.35
N TYR A 37 3.69 -6.81 1.51
CA TYR A 37 2.88 -7.34 0.42
C TYR A 37 2.42 -6.23 -0.51
N VAL A 38 2.33 -6.55 -1.80
CA VAL A 38 1.66 -5.78 -2.85
C VAL A 38 0.61 -6.65 -3.53
N VAL A 39 -0.53 -6.06 -3.90
CA VAL A 39 -1.57 -6.76 -4.68
C VAL A 39 -1.22 -6.71 -6.17
N MET A 40 -1.23 -7.87 -6.81
CA MET A 40 -0.90 -8.04 -8.23
C MET A 40 -2.05 -7.59 -9.14
N GLY A 41 -1.78 -7.44 -10.44
CA GLY A 41 -2.67 -6.84 -11.44
C GLY A 41 -4.02 -7.54 -11.61
N ASP A 42 -4.09 -8.83 -11.29
CA ASP A 42 -5.35 -9.61 -11.24
C ASP A 42 -6.25 -9.28 -10.04
N GLY A 43 -5.72 -8.52 -9.08
CA GLY A 43 -6.44 -8.11 -7.88
C GLY A 43 -6.70 -9.25 -6.89
N GLN A 44 -6.11 -10.43 -7.06
CA GLN A 44 -6.32 -11.61 -6.19
C GLN A 44 -5.02 -12.04 -5.51
N ARG A 45 -3.93 -12.11 -6.27
CA ARG A 45 -2.63 -12.54 -5.75
C ARG A 45 -1.89 -11.40 -5.08
N THR A 46 -0.96 -11.76 -4.21
CA THR A 46 0.02 -10.84 -3.64
C THR A 46 1.44 -11.32 -3.96
N LYS A 47 2.40 -10.39 -3.91
CA LYS A 47 3.83 -10.69 -3.85
C LYS A 47 4.46 -9.89 -2.72
N TYR A 48 5.61 -10.30 -2.23
CA TYR A 48 6.48 -9.40 -1.48
C TYR A 48 7.09 -8.35 -2.41
N LEU A 49 7.37 -7.15 -1.89
CA LEU A 49 8.04 -6.10 -2.67
C LEU A 49 9.43 -6.53 -3.16
N CYS A 50 10.15 -7.40 -2.45
CA CYS A 50 11.43 -7.97 -2.90
C CYS A 50 11.30 -8.93 -4.09
N GLU A 51 10.11 -9.49 -4.33
CA GLU A 51 9.86 -10.47 -5.40
C GLU A 51 9.36 -9.81 -6.69
N LEU A 52 9.15 -8.50 -6.66
CA LEU A 52 8.78 -7.76 -7.85
C LEU A 52 9.95 -7.70 -8.82
N GLU A 53 9.63 -7.78 -10.10
CA GLU A 53 10.55 -7.53 -11.21
C GLU A 53 9.96 -6.48 -12.16
N ALA A 54 10.81 -5.92 -13.03
CA ALA A 54 10.31 -5.07 -14.11
C ALA A 54 9.43 -5.91 -15.05
N GLY A 55 8.27 -5.38 -15.43
CA GLY A 55 7.26 -6.09 -16.20
C GLY A 55 6.19 -6.80 -15.37
N ASP A 56 6.41 -7.01 -14.06
CA ASP A 56 5.34 -7.51 -13.19
C ASP A 56 4.16 -6.55 -13.20
N GLU A 57 2.96 -7.10 -13.21
CA GLU A 57 1.73 -6.33 -13.23
C GLU A 57 1.16 -6.18 -11.82
N VAL A 58 0.92 -4.94 -11.38
CA VAL A 58 0.36 -4.63 -10.05
C VAL A 58 -0.98 -3.90 -10.16
N ALA A 59 -1.84 -4.08 -9.16
CA ALA A 59 -3.14 -3.43 -9.12
C ALA A 59 -3.01 -1.96 -8.69
N ILE A 60 -3.50 -1.06 -9.54
CA ILE A 60 -3.69 0.36 -9.25
C ILE A 60 -5.18 0.63 -9.08
N TYR A 61 -5.51 1.38 -8.02
CA TYR A 61 -6.88 1.76 -7.68
C TYR A 61 -7.05 3.28 -7.75
N ASN A 62 -8.10 3.73 -8.41
CA ASN A 62 -8.49 5.14 -8.46
C ASN A 62 -9.60 5.38 -7.43
N SER A 63 -9.26 6.01 -6.30
CA SER A 63 -10.26 6.27 -5.24
C SER A 63 -11.32 7.31 -5.60
N LYS A 64 -11.20 8.03 -6.72
CA LYS A 64 -12.23 8.97 -7.20
C LYS A 64 -13.28 8.28 -8.08
N THR A 65 -12.86 7.34 -8.92
CA THR A 65 -13.79 6.63 -9.82
C THR A 65 -14.25 5.30 -9.25
N GLY A 66 -13.48 4.72 -8.31
CA GLY A 66 -13.73 3.41 -7.75
C GLY A 66 -13.16 2.26 -8.60
N ASP A 67 -12.42 2.57 -9.66
CA ASP A 67 -11.94 1.55 -10.60
C ASP A 67 -10.56 1.02 -10.23
N SER A 68 -10.33 -0.25 -10.57
CA SER A 68 -9.00 -0.88 -10.56
C SER A 68 -8.53 -1.17 -11.98
N ARG A 69 -7.22 -1.06 -12.20
CA ARG A 69 -6.57 -1.56 -13.43
C ARG A 69 -5.20 -2.14 -13.14
N SER A 70 -4.76 -3.03 -14.02
CA SER A 70 -3.40 -3.55 -14.02
C SER A 70 -2.42 -2.53 -14.62
N VAL A 71 -1.22 -2.42 -14.03
CA VAL A 71 -0.11 -1.60 -14.54
C VAL A 71 1.19 -2.36 -14.38
N ALA A 72 1.98 -2.43 -15.46
CA ALA A 72 3.31 -3.00 -15.44
C ALA A 72 4.30 -2.12 -14.65
N VAL A 73 5.12 -2.75 -13.82
CA VAL A 73 6.22 -2.12 -13.09
C VAL A 73 7.35 -1.81 -14.08
N GLY A 74 7.64 -0.53 -14.31
CA GLY A 74 8.73 -0.15 -15.21
C GLY A 74 10.12 -0.34 -14.58
N ARG A 75 10.29 0.08 -13.33
CA ARG A 75 11.56 0.00 -12.60
C ARG A 75 11.33 -0.07 -11.10
N LEU A 76 12.14 -0.88 -10.43
CA LEU A 76 12.24 -0.92 -8.98
C LEU A 76 13.49 -0.18 -8.53
N LYS A 77 13.35 0.65 -7.50
CA LYS A 77 14.46 1.34 -6.87
C LYS A 77 14.41 1.02 -5.38
N VAL A 78 15.38 0.26 -4.91
CA VAL A 78 15.54 -0.09 -3.50
C VAL A 78 16.61 0.82 -2.89
N GLU A 79 16.29 1.47 -1.77
CA GLU A 79 17.21 2.32 -1.02
C GLU A 79 16.99 2.13 0.48
N ILE A 80 18.04 2.37 1.28
CA ILE A 80 17.93 2.32 2.74
C ILE A 80 17.42 3.68 3.21
N ARG A 81 16.26 3.69 3.87
CA ARG A 81 15.68 4.89 4.51
C ARG A 81 14.93 4.54 5.80
N PRO A 82 14.76 5.52 6.71
CA PRO A 82 13.83 5.39 7.81
C PRO A 82 12.41 5.10 7.34
N CYS A 83 11.68 4.32 8.13
CA CYS A 83 10.28 3.97 7.90
C CYS A 83 9.45 4.25 9.16
N PHE A 84 8.16 4.48 8.96
CA PHE A 84 7.15 4.49 10.02
C PHE A 84 6.37 3.19 10.02
N VAL A 85 6.01 2.72 11.22
CA VAL A 85 4.96 1.72 11.41
C VAL A 85 3.64 2.46 11.58
N VAL A 86 2.67 2.15 10.72
CA VAL A 86 1.33 2.74 10.77
C VAL A 86 0.35 1.65 11.16
N GLY A 87 -0.29 1.83 12.33
CA GLY A 87 -1.42 1.01 12.75
C GLY A 87 -2.67 1.34 11.95
N LEU A 88 -3.42 0.33 11.56
CA LEU A 88 -4.66 0.43 10.79
C LEU A 88 -5.74 -0.39 11.49
N GLU A 89 -6.96 0.11 11.54
CA GLU A 89 -8.10 -0.61 12.09
C GLU A 89 -9.29 -0.47 11.13
N THR A 90 -9.97 -1.58 10.86
CA THR A 90 -11.24 -1.55 10.13
C THR A 90 -12.38 -1.15 11.06
N ASN A 91 -13.50 -0.70 10.49
CA ASN A 91 -14.70 -0.42 11.27
C ASN A 91 -15.24 -1.66 12.03
N ASP A 92 -14.86 -2.86 11.57
CA ASP A 92 -15.25 -4.14 12.17
C ASP A 92 -14.22 -4.62 13.23
N GLY A 93 -13.27 -3.77 13.62
CA GLY A 93 -12.28 -4.05 14.67
C GLY A 93 -11.10 -4.93 14.24
N ILE A 94 -10.88 -5.12 12.94
CA ILE A 94 -9.71 -5.86 12.45
C ILE A 94 -8.50 -4.92 12.44
N SER A 95 -7.56 -5.16 13.34
CA SER A 95 -6.29 -4.43 13.39
C SER A 95 -5.28 -5.02 12.39
N ALA A 96 -4.51 -4.13 11.78
CA ALA A 96 -3.37 -4.46 10.94
C ALA A 96 -2.31 -3.36 11.04
N GLN A 97 -1.21 -3.56 10.34
CA GLN A 97 -0.18 -2.55 10.21
C GLN A 97 0.36 -2.49 8.77
N VAL A 98 0.91 -1.34 8.43
CA VAL A 98 1.73 -1.16 7.24
C VAL A 98 2.99 -0.39 7.64
N ILE A 99 4.14 -0.85 7.17
CA ILE A 99 5.39 -0.12 7.33
C ILE A 99 5.62 0.68 6.05
N LEU A 100 5.87 1.98 6.16
CA LEU A 100 5.98 2.89 5.01
C LEU A 100 7.21 3.77 5.14
N GLN A 101 7.84 4.10 4.01
CA GLN A 101 8.97 5.03 4.00
C GLN A 101 8.58 6.38 4.62
N GLN A 102 9.45 6.92 5.48
CA GLN A 102 9.26 8.25 6.07
C GLN A 102 9.53 9.33 5.00
N ALA A 103 8.48 9.79 4.33
CA ALA A 103 8.58 10.89 3.37
C ALA A 103 7.22 11.61 3.17
N GLU A 104 7.27 12.93 2.99
CA GLU A 104 6.08 13.78 2.73
C GLU A 104 5.27 13.37 1.49
N THR A 105 5.93 12.71 0.53
CA THR A 105 5.31 12.22 -0.71
C THR A 105 4.50 10.93 -0.50
N VAL A 106 4.73 10.22 0.61
CA VAL A 106 4.03 8.96 0.93
C VAL A 106 2.70 9.30 1.58
N ARG A 107 1.63 8.83 0.96
CA ARG A 107 0.25 9.17 1.34
C ARG A 107 -0.61 7.94 1.37
N LEU A 108 -1.41 7.81 2.42
CA LEU A 108 -2.49 6.84 2.51
C LEU A 108 -3.75 7.46 1.93
N GLY A 109 -4.31 6.84 0.90
CA GLY A 109 -5.51 7.29 0.22
C GLY A 109 -6.79 6.90 0.96
N GLY A 110 -7.72 7.84 1.06
CA GLY A 110 -9.09 7.65 1.50
C GLY A 110 -10.07 7.66 0.32
N LYS A 111 -11.37 7.73 0.65
CA LYS A 111 -12.46 7.83 -0.34
C LYS A 111 -12.39 9.15 -1.11
N ASP A 112 -12.88 9.13 -2.35
CA ASP A 112 -13.05 10.32 -3.20
C ASP A 112 -11.78 11.14 -3.43
N GLY A 113 -10.62 10.48 -3.38
CA GLY A 113 -9.32 11.12 -3.56
C GLY A 113 -8.77 11.86 -2.34
N SER A 114 -9.43 11.77 -1.18
CA SER A 114 -8.87 12.22 0.10
C SER A 114 -7.60 11.43 0.44
N PHE A 115 -6.74 11.99 1.29
CA PHE A 115 -5.53 11.30 1.74
C PHE A 115 -4.99 11.87 3.06
N VAL A 116 -4.08 11.11 3.66
CA VAL A 116 -3.28 11.50 4.81
C VAL A 116 -1.80 11.31 4.49
N ARG A 117 -0.92 12.26 4.85
CA ARG A 117 0.53 12.05 4.74
C ARG A 117 1.03 11.23 5.92
N VAL A 118 1.92 10.29 5.68
CA VAL A 118 2.48 9.47 6.77
C VAL A 118 3.30 10.28 7.77
N THR A 119 3.85 11.42 7.36
CA THR A 119 4.58 12.35 8.23
C THR A 119 3.66 13.10 9.20
N GLU A 120 2.39 13.28 8.83
CA GLU A 120 1.35 13.88 9.69
C GLU A 120 0.83 12.89 10.76
N LEU A 121 1.13 11.59 10.62
CA LEU A 121 0.72 10.53 11.56
C LEU A 121 1.65 10.39 12.77
N SER A 122 2.83 11.04 12.75
CA SER A 122 3.86 10.83 13.77
C SER A 122 3.38 11.28 15.15
N GLY A 123 3.08 10.32 16.03
CA GLY A 123 2.79 10.56 17.45
C GLY A 123 1.32 10.89 17.76
N GLN A 124 0.39 10.68 16.84
CA GLN A 124 -1.03 10.90 17.07
C GLN A 124 -1.92 9.89 16.35
N GLU A 125 -3.03 9.54 16.99
CA GLU A 125 -4.14 8.84 16.34
C GLU A 125 -4.88 9.84 15.43
N MET A 126 -5.13 9.44 14.19
CA MET A 126 -5.83 10.27 13.22
C MET A 126 -7.20 9.66 12.91
N LYS A 127 -8.25 10.47 13.06
CA LYS A 127 -9.63 10.08 12.76
C LYS A 127 -9.96 10.10 11.27
N THR A 128 -9.02 10.51 10.42
CA THR A 128 -9.24 10.59 8.98
C THR A 128 -9.31 9.19 8.39
N PRO A 129 -10.44 8.78 7.80
CA PRO A 129 -10.57 7.45 7.24
C PRO A 129 -9.66 7.24 6.04
N VAL A 130 -8.99 6.09 5.99
CA VAL A 130 -8.22 5.62 4.84
C VAL A 130 -8.88 4.39 4.21
N LEU A 131 -8.58 4.11 2.95
CA LEU A 131 -9.06 2.93 2.27
C LEU A 131 -8.19 1.72 2.60
N LEU A 132 -8.85 0.67 3.06
CA LEU A 132 -8.29 -0.64 3.32
C LEU A 132 -8.92 -1.65 2.37
N ARG A 133 -8.11 -2.59 1.88
CA ARG A 133 -8.55 -3.75 1.12
C ARG A 133 -8.38 -4.98 2.00
N LEU A 134 -9.51 -5.63 2.28
CA LEU A 134 -9.57 -6.91 2.97
C LEU A 134 -9.61 -8.05 1.94
N ALA A 135 -8.75 -9.04 2.09
CA ALA A 135 -8.81 -10.30 1.36
C ALA A 135 -9.42 -11.38 2.26
N ALA A 136 -10.26 -12.24 1.69
CA ALA A 136 -10.97 -13.28 2.43
C ALA A 136 -10.07 -14.45 2.86
N LEU A 137 -8.88 -14.58 2.27
CA LEU A 137 -7.97 -15.71 2.46
C LEU A 137 -6.55 -15.19 2.72
N GLY A 138 -5.84 -15.87 3.62
CA GLY A 138 -4.40 -15.68 3.75
C GLY A 138 -3.67 -16.12 2.48
N THR A 139 -2.41 -15.75 2.33
CA THR A 139 -1.61 -16.17 1.18
C THR A 139 -0.44 -17.06 1.60
N HIS A 140 -0.15 -18.08 0.81
CA HIS A 140 1.07 -18.90 0.93
C HIS A 140 1.77 -18.88 -0.42
N ILE A 141 2.98 -18.30 -0.47
CA ILE A 141 3.76 -18.12 -1.72
C ILE A 141 2.94 -17.32 -2.77
N GLY A 142 2.32 -16.23 -2.34
CA GLY A 142 1.56 -15.31 -3.19
C GLY A 142 0.23 -15.83 -3.76
N GLN A 143 -0.16 -17.07 -3.44
CA GLN A 143 -1.45 -17.64 -3.82
C GLN A 143 -2.42 -17.68 -2.64
N ALA A 144 -3.71 -17.52 -2.92
CA ALA A 144 -4.76 -17.65 -1.92
C ALA A 144 -4.72 -19.04 -1.29
N TYR A 145 -4.69 -19.08 0.04
CA TYR A 145 -4.57 -20.30 0.83
C TYR A 145 -5.74 -20.39 1.81
N THR A 146 -6.38 -21.56 1.84
CA THR A 146 -7.58 -21.81 2.65
C THR A 146 -7.27 -22.30 4.06
N GLY A 147 -6.01 -22.64 4.35
CA GLY A 147 -5.58 -22.98 5.70
C GLY A 147 -5.29 -21.76 6.56
N LYS A 148 -5.01 -21.99 7.85
CA LYS A 148 -4.76 -20.92 8.81
C LYS A 148 -3.38 -20.29 8.58
N VAL A 149 -3.35 -19.02 8.17
CA VAL A 149 -2.14 -18.19 8.12
C VAL A 149 -2.23 -17.17 9.25
N VAL A 150 -1.13 -16.99 10.00
CA VAL A 150 -1.02 -15.95 11.02
C VAL A 150 0.21 -15.11 10.68
N GLU A 151 -0.04 -13.86 10.30
CA GLU A 151 0.99 -12.85 10.05
C GLU A 151 0.97 -11.88 11.24
N ARG A 152 2.13 -11.64 11.87
CA ARG A 152 2.27 -10.79 13.06
C ARG A 152 3.25 -9.67 12.78
#